data_AF-A0A2N6LGB6-F1
#
_entry.id   AF-A0A2N6LGB6-F1
#
_cell.length_a   1.000
_cell.length_b   1.000
_cell.length_c   1.000
_cell.angle_alpha   90.00
_cell.angle_beta   90.00
_cell.angle_gamma   90.00
#
_symmetry.space_group_name_H-M   'P 1'
#
loop_
_entity.id
_entity.type
_entity.pdbx_description
1 polymer ?
#
loop_
_entity_poly.entity_id
_entity_poly.type
_entity_poly.pdbx_seq_one_letter_code
_entity_poly.pdbx_strand_id
1 'polypeptide(L)' 'MTKPDFSQMTKQELRAYVLANRDDLEAFYAYVDRMKQQPGVIVTSMEQLEQLIRERENNQTSRTD' A
#
# COMPACT_ATOMS: atom_id res chain seq x y z
N MET A 1 15.66 -18.92 -15.11
CA MET A 1 15.83 -17.83 -14.13
C MET A 1 14.96 -18.13 -12.93
N THR A 2 15.50 -18.06 -11.72
CA THR A 2 14.77 -18.24 -10.46
C THR A 2 13.87 -17.03 -10.23
N LYS A 3 12.57 -17.26 -10.03
CA LYS A 3 11.64 -16.21 -9.60
C LYS A 3 12.03 -15.73 -8.20
N PRO A 4 11.98 -14.42 -7.92
CA PRO A 4 12.17 -13.91 -6.57
C PRO A 4 11.02 -14.32 -5.66
N ASP A 5 11.29 -14.41 -4.36
CA ASP A 5 10.26 -14.70 -3.36
C ASP A 5 9.45 -13.43 -3.05
N PHE A 6 8.26 -13.35 -3.65
CA PHE A 6 7.34 -12.24 -3.49
C PHE A 6 6.81 -12.07 -2.05
N SER A 7 6.87 -13.12 -1.22
CA SER A 7 6.42 -13.04 0.18
C SER A 7 7.36 -12.20 1.05
N GLN A 8 8.66 -12.20 0.71
CA GLN A 8 9.70 -11.46 1.43
C GLN A 8 9.80 -10.00 0.98
N MET A 9 9.29 -9.68 -0.20
CA MET A 9 9.35 -8.32 -0.77
C MET A 9 8.38 -7.36 -0.08
N THR A 10 8.86 -6.15 0.21
CA THR A 10 8.02 -5.04 0.66
C THR A 10 7.01 -4.63 -0.43
N LYS A 11 5.96 -3.89 -0.04
CA LYS A 11 4.97 -3.36 -0.99
C LYS A 11 5.61 -2.51 -2.10
N GLN A 12 6.67 -1.76 -1.77
CA GLN A 12 7.38 -0.91 -2.74
C GLN A 12 8.16 -1.76 -3.75
N GLU A 13 8.84 -2.81 -3.28
CA GLU A 13 9.59 -3.75 -4.14
C GLU A 13 8.64 -4.54 -5.05
N LEU A 14 7.53 -5.05 -4.52
CA LEU A 14 6.50 -5.70 -5.33
C LEU A 14 5.92 -4.77 -6.40
N ARG A 15 5.66 -3.50 -6.04
CA ARG A 15 5.20 -2.50 -7.01
C ARG A 15 6.22 -2.28 -8.13
N ALA A 16 7.49 -2.10 -7.79
CA ALA A 16 8.55 -1.90 -8.77
C ALA A 16 8.70 -3.12 -9.69
N TYR A 17 8.62 -4.33 -9.11
CA TYR A 17 8.73 -5.58 -9.85
C TYR A 17 7.56 -5.78 -10.82
N VAL A 18 6.31 -5.56 -10.37
CA VAL A 18 5.10 -5.66 -11.22
C VAL A 18 5.14 -4.65 -12.36
N LEU A 19 5.67 -3.45 -12.12
CA LEU A 19 5.80 -2.43 -13.16
C LEU A 19 6.83 -2.81 -14.23
N ALA A 20 7.92 -3.50 -13.83
CA ALA A 20 8.94 -4.02 -14.73
C ALA A 20 8.52 -5.34 -15.43
N ASN A 21 7.68 -6.14 -14.78
CA ASN A 21 7.24 -7.46 -15.24
C ASN A 21 5.70 -7.52 -15.29
N ARG A 22 5.10 -6.75 -16.21
CA ARG A 22 3.64 -6.60 -16.28
C ARG A 22 2.88 -7.88 -16.64
N ASP A 23 3.56 -8.82 -17.29
CA ASP A 23 3.00 -10.12 -17.66
C ASP A 23 3.07 -11.15 -16.52
N ASP A 24 3.79 -10.83 -15.43
CA ASP A 24 3.93 -11.70 -14.27
C ASP A 24 2.73 -11.54 -13.33
N LEU A 25 1.68 -12.31 -13.61
CA LEU A 25 0.47 -12.35 -12.80
C LEU A 25 0.74 -12.75 -11.34
N GLU A 26 1.76 -13.58 -11.08
CA GLU A 26 2.10 -14.03 -9.73
C GLU A 26 2.59 -12.84 -8.88
N ALA A 27 3.44 -11.99 -9.45
CA ALA A 27 3.87 -10.76 -8.80
C ALA A 27 2.69 -9.79 -8.57
N PHE A 28 1.76 -9.71 -9.52
CA PHE A 28 0.56 -8.87 -9.39
C PHE A 28 -0.33 -9.36 -8.24
N TYR A 29 -0.61 -10.66 -8.15
CA TYR A 29 -1.38 -11.23 -7.04
C TYR A 29 -0.70 -11.00 -5.70
N ALA A 30 0.62 -11.22 -5.62
CA ALA A 30 1.38 -10.96 -4.39
C ALA A 30 1.32 -9.48 -3.96
N TYR A 31 1.40 -8.53 -4.91
CA TYR A 31 1.24 -7.11 -4.62
C TYR A 31 -0.15 -6.77 -4.08
N VAL A 32 -1.21 -7.31 -4.70
CA VAL A 32 -2.60 -7.07 -4.28
C VAL A 32 -2.89 -7.70 -2.92
N ASP A 33 -2.43 -8.92 -2.67
CA ASP A 33 -2.61 -9.60 -1.38
C ASP A 33 -1.87 -8.87 -0.27
N ARG A 34 -0.64 -8.40 -0.53
CA ARG A 34 0.09 -7.57 0.44
C ARG A 34 -0.61 -6.23 0.68
N MET A 35 -1.30 -5.68 -0.32
CA MET A 35 -2.10 -4.46 -0.16
C MET A 35 -3.36 -4.70 0.68
N LYS A 36 -3.99 -5.87 0.56
CA LYS A 36 -5.15 -6.28 1.38
C LYS A 36 -4.77 -6.62 2.82
N GLN A 37 -3.58 -7.18 3.03
CA GLN A 37 -3.06 -7.51 4.35
C GLN A 37 -2.62 -6.28 5.16
N GLN A 38 -2.28 -5.18 4.48
CA GLN A 38 -2.13 -3.91 5.18
C GLN A 38 -3.52 -3.43 5.59
N PRO A 39 -3.73 -3.05 6.87
CA PRO A 39 -4.96 -2.38 7.28
C PRO A 39 -5.02 -1.03 6.57
N GLY A 40 -5.58 -1.04 5.36
CA GLY A 40 -6.00 0.18 4.68
C GLY A 40 -7.10 0.81 5.51
N VAL A 41 -7.14 2.14 5.52
CA VAL A 41 -8.29 2.82 6.12
C VAL A 41 -9.46 2.65 5.14
N ILE A 42 -10.36 1.72 5.47
CA ILE A 42 -11.61 1.56 4.73
C ILE A 42 -12.50 2.73 5.12
N VAL A 43 -12.71 3.62 4.15
CA VAL A 43 -13.61 4.76 4.29
C VAL A 43 -14.97 4.34 3.75
N THR A 44 -15.93 4.15 4.63
CA THR A 44 -17.30 3.73 4.27
C THR A 44 -18.27 4.91 4.18
N SER A 45 -17.85 6.12 4.56
CA SER A 45 -18.65 7.34 4.46
C SER A 45 -17.80 8.59 4.21
N MET A 46 -18.42 9.63 3.64
CA MET A 46 -17.77 10.94 3.45
C MET A 46 -17.34 11.56 4.78
N GLU A 47 -18.12 11.38 5.85
CA GLU A 47 -17.79 11.88 7.18
C GLU A 47 -16.49 11.24 7.72
N GLN A 48 -16.34 9.92 7.53
CA GLN A 48 -15.13 9.21 7.90
C GLN A 48 -13.92 9.69 7.08
N LEU A 49 -14.12 10.01 5.80
CA LEU A 49 -13.07 10.59 4.95
C LEU A 49 -12.57 11.91 5.52
N GLU A 50 -13.50 12.81 5.85
CA GLU A 50 -13.16 14.14 6.37
C GLU A 50 -12.46 14.07 7.71
N GLN A 51 -12.87 13.16 8.60
CA GLN A 51 -12.20 12.94 9.88
C GLN A 51 -10.74 12.50 9.68
N LEU A 52 -10.49 11.58 8.75
CA LEU A 52 -9.13 11.12 8.46
C LEU A 52 -8.25 12.21 7.86
N ILE A 53 -8.80 13.06 7.01
CA ILE A 53 -8.06 14.20 6.45
C ILE A 53 -7.67 15.15 7.58
N ARG A 54 -8.61 15.51 8.46
CA ARG A 54 -8.34 16.38 9.62
C ARG A 54 -7.30 15.78 10.58
N GLU A 55 -7.37 14.49 10.87
CA GLU A 55 -6.40 13.80 11.73
C GLU A 55 -4.99 13.77 11.13
N ARG A 56 -4.88 13.62 9.81
CA ARG A 56 -3.60 13.64 9.09
C ARG A 56 -2.99 15.04 9.10
N GLU A 57 -3.79 16.07 8.84
CA GLU A 57 -3.36 17.46 8.88
C GLU A 57 -2.86 17.87 10.27
N ASN A 58 -3.59 17.53 11.34
CA ASN A 58 -3.18 17.86 12.70
C ASN A 58 -1.90 17.12 13.15
N ASN A 59 -1.69 15.88 12.72
CA ASN A 59 -0.46 15.12 13.01
C ASN A 59 0.78 15.62 12.24
N GLN A 60 0.58 16.43 11.19
CA GLN A 60 1.67 17.03 10.42
C GLN A 60 2.22 18.28 11.14
N THR A 61 1.33 19.08 11.74
CA THR A 61 1.67 20.35 12.42
C THR A 61 2.41 20.12 13.74
N SER A 62 2.14 19.01 14.45
CA SER A 62 2.81 18.69 15.72
C SER A 62 4.25 18.16 15.58
N ARG A 63 4.74 17.93 14.35
CA ARG A 63 6.14 17.52 14.08
C ARG A 63 7.07 18.69 13.78
N THR A 64 6.56 19.93 13.83
CA THR A 64 7.31 21.15 13.50
C THR A 64 7.55 22.09 14.69
N ASP A 65 7.27 21.66 15.93
CA ASP A 65 7.73 22.35 17.15
C ASP A 65 8.91 21.60 17.79
#